data_AF-A0A3N5TFT5-F1
#
_entry.id   AF-A0A3N5TFT5-F1
#
_cell.length_a   1.000
_cell.length_b   1.000
_cell.length_c   1.000
_cell.angle_alpha   90.00
_cell.angle_beta   90.00
_cell.angle_gamma   90.00
#
_symmetry.space_group_name_H-M   'P 1'
#
loop_
_entity.id
_entity.type
_entity.pdbx_description
1 polymer ?
#
loop_
_entity_poly.entity_id
_entity_poly.type
_entity_poly.pdbx_seq_one_letter_code
_entity_poly.pdbx_strand_id
1 'polypeptide(L)' 'MERVDLPLSQLTLAQKLDLMETLWADLSRDEKTLDSPDWHQAVLKDREKELEDGSATVSEWKDAKERIKRNVSCD' A
#
# COMPACT_ATOMS: atom_id res chain seq x y z
N MET A 1 4.55 -15.70 -19.28
CA MET A 1 4.28 -14.34 -18.78
C MET A 1 4.90 -13.38 -19.77
N GLU A 2 4.08 -12.60 -20.47
CA GLU A 2 4.59 -11.62 -21.43
C GLU A 2 5.20 -10.45 -20.68
N ARG A 3 6.40 -10.02 -21.10
CA ARG A 3 7.08 -8.90 -20.50
C ARG A 3 6.76 -7.65 -21.30
N VAL A 4 6.36 -6.59 -20.60
CA VAL A 4 6.22 -5.27 -21.22
C VAL A 4 7.58 -4.59 -21.21
N ASP A 5 8.17 -4.40 -22.40
CA ASP A 5 9.44 -3.72 -22.55
C ASP A 5 9.22 -2.20 -22.72
N LEU A 6 9.43 -1.46 -21.63
CA LEU A 6 9.40 0.01 -21.61
C LEU A 6 10.83 0.56 -21.58
N PRO A 7 11.16 1.63 -22.33
CA PRO A 7 12.48 2.27 -22.29
C PRO A 7 12.65 3.12 -21.02
N LEU A 8 12.56 2.50 -19.84
CA LEU A 8 12.58 3.17 -18.53
C LEU A 8 13.87 3.98 -18.29
N SER A 9 14.97 3.63 -18.95
CA SER A 9 16.22 4.40 -18.90
C SER A 9 16.11 5.79 -19.51
N GLN A 10 15.14 6.03 -20.40
CA GLN A 10 14.91 7.33 -21.04
C GLN A 10 13.96 8.24 -20.23
N LEU A 11 13.31 7.70 -19.19
CA LEU A 11 12.38 8.45 -18.35
C LEU A 11 13.12 9.16 -17.20
N THR A 12 12.76 10.41 -16.97
CA THR A 12 13.11 11.14 -15.74
C THR A 12 12.45 10.48 -14.51
N LEU A 13 12.94 10.80 -13.31
CA LEU A 13 12.32 10.31 -12.08
C LEU A 13 10.83 10.70 -11.99
N ALA A 14 10.50 11.95 -12.32
CA ALA A 14 9.11 12.43 -12.30
C ALA A 14 8.22 11.61 -13.24
N GLN A 15 8.68 11.32 -14.47
CA GLN A 15 7.94 10.49 -15.42
C GLN A 15 7.79 9.03 -14.96
N LYS A 16 8.79 8.49 -14.26
CA LYS A 16 8.67 7.14 -13.67
C LYS A 16 7.62 7.10 -12.57
N LEU A 17 7.60 8.10 -11.70
CA LEU A 17 6.60 8.22 -10.64
C LEU A 17 5.20 8.38 -11.21
N ASP A 18 5.02 9.26 -12.20
CA ASP A 18 3.75 9.45 -12.90
C ASP A 18 3.26 8.17 -13.60
N LEU A 19 4.17 7.43 -14.23
CA LEU A 19 3.87 6.12 -14.81
C LEU A 19 3.43 5.11 -13.73
N MET A 20 4.11 5.07 -12.59
CA MET A 20 3.73 4.21 -11.47
C MET A 20 2.33 4.54 -10.94
N GLU A 21 2.02 5.82 -10.75
CA GLU A 21 0.70 6.26 -10.28
C GLU A 21 -0.40 5.96 -11.29
N THR A 22 -0.14 6.18 -12.57
CA THR A 22 -1.09 5.87 -13.64
C THR A 22 -1.39 4.37 -13.71
N LEU A 23 -0.35 3.53 -13.64
CA LEU A 23 -0.52 2.07 -13.59
C LEU A 23 -1.27 1.64 -12.34
N TRP A 24 -0.92 2.20 -11.18
CA TRP A 24 -1.59 1.90 -9.92
C TRP A 24 -3.08 2.26 -9.96
N ALA A 25 -3.41 3.45 -10.47
CA ALA A 25 -4.78 3.89 -10.64
C ALA A 25 -5.57 2.94 -11.55
N ASP A 26 -4.99 2.51 -12.67
CA ASP A 26 -5.62 1.56 -13.58
C ASP A 26 -5.88 0.19 -12.94
N LEU A 27 -4.86 -0.38 -12.28
CA LEU A 27 -4.97 -1.67 -11.57
C LEU A 27 -5.99 -1.63 -10.43
N SER A 28 -6.09 -0.50 -9.72
CA SER A 28 -7.01 -0.34 -8.59
C SER A 28 -8.47 -0.12 -8.97
N ARG A 29 -8.80 0.04 -10.27
CA ARG A 29 -10.17 0.34 -10.72
C ARG A 29 -11.15 -0.82 -10.53
N ASP A 30 -10.68 -2.04 -10.65
CA ASP A 30 -11.51 -3.23 -10.47
C ASP A 30 -10.89 -4.12 -9.38
N GLU A 31 -11.26 -3.83 -8.14
CA GLU A 31 -10.87 -4.58 -6.94
C GLU A 31 -11.17 -6.08 -7.00
N LYS A 32 -12.03 -6.52 -7.94
CA LYS A 32 -12.41 -7.94 -8.11
C LYS A 32 -11.52 -8.67 -9.11
N THR A 33 -10.66 -7.97 -9.84
CA THR A 33 -9.74 -8.61 -10.80
C THR A 33 -8.58 -9.32 -10.12
N LEU A 34 -8.31 -9.01 -8.84
CA LEU A 34 -7.26 -9.64 -8.07
C LEU A 34 -7.85 -10.25 -6.80
N ASP A 35 -7.89 -11.58 -6.77
CA ASP A 35 -8.26 -12.30 -5.55
C ASP A 35 -7.25 -12.00 -4.44
N SER A 36 -7.77 -11.62 -3.27
CA SER A 36 -6.94 -11.53 -2.08
C SER A 36 -6.33 -12.90 -1.77
N PRO A 37 -5.05 -12.96 -1.35
CA PRO A 37 -4.46 -14.23 -0.92
C PRO A 37 -5.27 -14.89 0.20
N ASP A 38 -5.29 -16.23 0.24
CA ASP A 38 -6.07 -17.00 1.24
C ASP A 38 -5.78 -16.59 2.69
N TRP A 39 -4.53 -16.20 2.98
CA TRP A 39 -4.12 -15.76 4.32
C TRP A 39 -4.68 -14.39 4.72
N HIS A 40 -5.07 -13.55 3.74
CA HIS A 40 -5.47 -12.16 3.98
C HIS A 40 -6.73 -12.09 4.84
N GLN A 41 -7.69 -12.97 4.59
CA GLN A 41 -8.93 -13.03 5.36
C GLN A 41 -8.68 -13.33 6.84
N ALA A 42 -7.76 -14.24 7.15
CA ALA A 42 -7.44 -14.59 8.54
C ALA A 42 -6.86 -13.38 9.28
N VAL A 43 -5.92 -12.66 8.66
CA VAL A 43 -5.33 -11.45 9.23
C VAL A 43 -6.39 -10.37 9.48
N LEU A 44 -7.31 -10.14 8.53
CA LEU A 44 -8.37 -9.14 8.71
C LEU A 44 -9.29 -9.50 9.89
N LYS A 45 -9.69 -10.77 10.02
CA LYS A 45 -10.53 -11.23 11.14
C LYS A 45 -9.83 -11.06 12.48
N ASP A 46 -8.55 -11.39 12.56
CA ASP A 46 -7.78 -11.23 13.79
C ASP A 46 -7.71 -9.75 14.20
N ARG A 47 -7.47 -8.84 13.24
CA ARG A 47 -7.41 -7.39 13.52
C ARG A 47 -8.75 -6.78 13.87
N GLU A 48 -9.83 -7.25 13.24
CA GLU A 48 -11.19 -6.82 13.57
C GLU A 48 -11.54 -7.22 15.00
N LYS A 49 -11.22 -8.46 15.40
CA LYS A 49 -11.39 -8.94 16.76
C LYS A 49 -10.61 -8.12 17.79
N GLU A 50 -9.33 -7.85 17.53
CA GLU A 50 -8.49 -7.02 18.41
C GLU A 50 -9.07 -5.60 18.59
N LEU A 51 -9.71 -5.06 17.54
CA LEU A 51 -10.35 -3.76 17.60
C LEU A 51 -11.63 -3.79 18.44
N GLU A 52 -12.46 -4.83 18.25
CA GLU A 52 -13.71 -5.02 19.00
C GLU A 52 -13.48 -5.29 20.49
N ASP A 53 -12.45 -6.08 20.83
CA ASP A 53 -12.13 -6.42 22.23
C ASP A 53 -11.24 -5.37 22.93
N GLY A 54 -10.77 -4.36 22.18
CA GLY A 54 -9.97 -3.25 22.69
C GLY A 54 -8.50 -3.60 22.95
N SER A 55 -8.02 -4.76 22.52
CA SER A 55 -6.60 -5.14 22.61
C SER A 55 -5.73 -4.51 21.52
N ALA A 56 -6.34 -4.00 20.44
CA ALA A 56 -5.65 -3.29 19.38
C ALA A 56 -5.06 -1.96 19.87
N THR A 57 -3.80 -1.72 19.52
CA THR A 57 -3.21 -0.38 19.68
C THR A 57 -3.65 0.51 18.52
N VAL A 58 -4.51 1.49 18.82
CA VAL A 58 -4.96 2.50 17.87
C VAL A 58 -4.25 3.83 18.11
N SER A 59 -4.07 4.62 17.07
CA SER A 59 -3.55 5.98 17.18
C SER A 59 -4.23 6.89 16.19
N GLU A 60 -4.50 8.13 16.59
CA GLU A 60 -4.98 9.17 15.67
C GLU A 60 -4.06 9.28 14.45
N TRP A 61 -4.66 9.54 13.30
CA TRP A 61 -3.92 9.53 12.02
C TRP A 61 -2.77 10.54 12.00
N LYS A 62 -2.98 11.70 12.63
CA LYS A 62 -1.94 12.72 12.77
C LYS A 62 -0.75 12.19 13.59
N ASP A 63 -1.02 11.52 14.70
CA ASP A 63 0.03 10.97 15.58
C ASP A 63 0.77 9.82 14.92
N ALA A 64 0.06 8.99 14.14
CA ALA A 64 0.66 7.95 13.32
C ALA A 64 1.64 8.52 12.29
N LYS A 65 1.23 9.58 11.56
CA LYS A 65 2.09 10.27 10.59
C LYS A 65 3.35 10.83 11.24
N GLU A 66 3.22 11.54 12.37
CA GLU A 66 4.36 12.10 13.09
C GLU A 66 5.31 11.01 13.60
N ARG A 67 4.78 9.90 14.12
CA ARG A 67 5.57 8.74 14.55
C ARG A 67 6.34 8.11 13.38
N ILE A 68 5.68 7.89 12.24
CA ILE A 68 6.33 7.32 11.05
C ILE A 68 7.42 8.26 10.57
N LYS A 69 7.13 9.57 10.45
CA LYS A 69 8.10 10.58 10.01
C LYS A 69 9.35 10.56 10.88
N ARG A 70 9.20 10.56 12.22
CA ARG A 70 10.35 10.44 13.14
C ARG A 70 11.15 9.15 12.95
N ASN A 71 10.50 8.03 12.63
CA ASN A 71 11.17 6.74 12.48
C ASN A 71 11.87 6.56 11.12
N VAL A 72 11.39 7.24 10.07
CA VAL A 72 11.96 7.15 8.71
C VAL A 72 12.95 8.27 8.40
N SER A 73 12.86 9.39 9.10
CA SER A 73 13.88 10.43 9.07
C SER A 73 15.07 10.00 9.92
N CYS A 74 16.00 9.27 9.32
CA CYS A 74 17.37 9.20 9.83
C CYS A 74 18.00 10.59 9.69
N ASP A 75 18.26 11.24 10.82
CA ASP A 75 19.43 12.11 10.99
C ASP A 75 20.58 11.27 11.58
#